data_AF-A0A9E4GCB8-F1
#
_entry.id   AF-A0A9E4GCB8-F1
#
_cell.length_a   1.000
_cell.length_b   1.000
_cell.length_c   1.000
_cell.angle_alpha   90.00
_cell.angle_beta   90.00
_cell.angle_gamma   90.00
#
_symmetry.space_group_name_H-M   'P 1'
#
loop_
_entity.id
_entity.type
_entity.pdbx_description
1 polymer ?
#
loop_
_entity_poly.entity_id
_entity_poly.type
_entity_poly.pdbx_seq_one_letter_code
_entity_poly.pdbx_strand_id
1 'polypeptide(L)'
;LWAAAIGIFLQLWVNIEIGRWAVVTGESPFTGMARVIKLTVYLFVFVVFVGKFLPGWARETGIALRDLIYGPGHDSPPWMWTAIVFALVAAILFGPKVIYTAVERCIMGLIAVIVAGLVYVVWEIGSVEIFREMWRGVISVFSFPDFPVDVLADDGTVRDQLTFNRFFGAVVFAGAGGLGNLYYAYYLREKNVGMGARIPSLMSAV
;
A
#
# COMPACT_ATOMS: atom_id res chain seq x y z
N LEU A 1 12.63 -8.18 8.67
CA LEU A 1 11.31 -7.66 9.15
C LEU A 1 11.44 -6.33 9.87
N TRP A 2 12.55 -6.06 10.56
CA TRP A 2 12.83 -4.78 11.23
C TRP A 2 12.56 -3.55 10.36
N ALA A 3 12.96 -3.56 9.08
CA ALA A 3 12.77 -2.42 8.19
C ALA A 3 11.28 -2.11 7.93
N ALA A 4 10.46 -3.15 7.79
CA ALA A 4 9.00 -3.00 7.68
C ALA A 4 8.39 -2.46 8.98
N ALA A 5 8.85 -2.95 10.14
CA ALA A 5 8.39 -2.47 11.44
C ALA A 5 8.68 -0.97 11.63
N ILE A 6 9.89 -0.52 11.27
CA ILE A 6 10.23 0.92 11.27
C ILE A 6 9.34 1.70 10.29
N GLY A 7 9.15 1.18 9.07
CA GLY A 7 8.28 1.80 8.07
C GLY A 7 6.86 1.99 8.59
N ILE A 8 6.26 0.95 9.17
CA ILE A 8 4.90 0.99 9.75
C ILE A 8 4.84 1.98 10.93
N PHE A 9 5.85 1.97 11.81
CA PHE A 9 5.89 2.89 12.95
C PHE A 9 5.97 4.36 12.51
N LEU A 10 6.84 4.67 11.53
CA LEU A 10 6.95 6.02 10.97
C LEU A 10 5.66 6.44 10.26
N GLN A 11 5.02 5.52 9.53
CA GLN A 11 3.72 5.78 8.90
C GLN A 11 2.63 6.10 9.93
N LEU A 12 2.57 5.35 11.04
CA LEU A 12 1.65 5.62 12.15
C LEU A 12 1.87 7.03 12.70
N TRP A 13 3.12 7.38 13.01
CA TRP A 13 3.45 8.71 13.53
C TRP A 13 3.03 9.83 12.57
N VAL A 14 3.37 9.69 11.29
CA VAL A 14 2.99 10.66 10.24
C VAL A 14 1.47 10.76 10.11
N ASN A 15 0.73 9.65 10.16
CA ASN A 15 -0.74 9.66 10.09
C ASN A 15 -1.37 10.35 11.30
N ILE A 16 -0.85 10.12 12.51
CA ILE A 16 -1.30 10.82 13.71
C ILE A 16 -1.12 12.33 13.54
N GLU A 17 0.02 12.75 12.98
CA GLU A 17 0.32 14.17 12.81
C GLU A 17 -0.52 14.86 11.73
N ILE A 18 -0.70 14.19 10.59
CA ILE A 18 -1.63 14.64 9.55
C ILE A 18 -3.04 14.74 10.12
N GLY A 19 -3.45 13.75 10.93
CA GLY A 19 -4.74 13.73 11.59
C GLY A 19 -4.91 14.90 12.55
N ARG A 20 -3.94 15.14 13.44
CA ARG A 20 -3.97 16.27 14.38
C ARG A 20 -4.07 17.60 13.66
N TRP A 21 -3.28 17.79 12.61
CA TRP A 21 -3.35 18.99 11.77
C TRP A 21 -4.74 19.17 11.16
N ALA A 22 -5.28 18.12 10.52
CA ALA A 22 -6.58 18.17 9.85
C ALA A 22 -7.74 18.41 10.83
N VAL A 23 -7.70 17.82 12.02
CA VAL A 23 -8.71 18.00 13.08
C VAL A 23 -8.72 19.45 13.59
N VAL A 24 -7.55 20.08 13.75
CA VAL A 24 -7.42 21.45 14.29
C VAL A 24 -7.65 22.52 13.23
N THR A 25 -7.29 22.30 11.97
CA THR A 25 -7.36 23.33 10.92
C THR A 25 -8.51 23.11 9.94
N GLY A 26 -8.95 21.86 9.75
CA GLY A 26 -9.87 21.48 8.68
C GLY A 26 -9.20 21.43 7.29
N GLU A 27 -7.89 21.65 7.22
CA GLU A 27 -7.16 21.81 5.97
C GLU A 27 -6.33 20.58 5.63
N SER A 28 -6.07 20.38 4.33
CA SER A 28 -5.12 19.36 3.91
C SER A 28 -3.67 19.81 4.14
N PRO A 29 -2.73 18.88 4.34
CA PRO A 29 -1.31 19.20 4.41
C PRO A 29 -0.79 19.98 3.20
N PHE A 30 -1.38 19.77 2.01
CA PHE A 30 -1.03 20.52 0.80
C PHE A 30 -1.33 22.00 0.92
N THR A 31 -2.47 22.38 1.50
CA THR A 31 -2.80 23.79 1.77
C THR A 31 -1.80 24.41 2.74
N GLY A 32 -1.41 23.67 3.79
CA GLY A 32 -0.35 24.09 4.71
C GLY A 32 0.99 24.30 4.01
N MET A 33 1.44 23.32 3.22
CA MET A 33 2.70 23.40 2.45
C MET A 33 2.70 24.58 1.47
N ALA A 34 1.58 24.84 0.80
CA ALA A 34 1.46 25.94 -0.16
C ALA A 34 1.71 27.33 0.46
N ARG A 35 1.41 27.51 1.74
CA ARG A 35 1.66 28.77 2.47
C ARG A 35 3.13 29.01 2.76
N VAL A 36 3.87 27.92 2.96
CA VAL A 36 5.31 27.99 3.27
C VAL A 36 6.08 28.08 1.96
N ILE A 37 5.99 27.04 1.11
CA ILE A 37 6.68 26.97 -0.18
C ILE A 37 5.80 26.21 -1.17
N LYS A 38 5.29 26.91 -2.19
CA LYS A 38 4.45 26.31 -3.25
C LYS A 38 5.18 25.23 -4.05
N LEU A 39 6.50 25.33 -4.20
CA LEU A 39 7.32 24.34 -4.90
C LEU A 39 7.16 22.93 -4.31
N THR A 40 7.02 22.83 -2.98
CA THR A 40 6.79 21.54 -2.30
C THR A 40 5.51 20.87 -2.77
N VAL A 41 4.43 21.65 -2.98
CA VAL A 41 3.17 21.10 -3.52
C VAL A 41 3.37 20.56 -4.93
N TYR A 42 4.03 21.32 -5.82
CA TYR A 42 4.29 20.87 -7.19
C TYR A 42 5.15 19.61 -7.23
N LEU A 43 6.21 19.56 -6.42
CA LEU A 43 7.07 18.37 -6.30
C LEU A 43 6.27 17.16 -5.84
N PHE A 44 5.47 17.30 -4.78
CA PHE A 44 4.67 16.18 -4.28
C PHE A 44 3.62 15.72 -5.29
N VAL A 45 2.91 16.65 -5.93
CA VAL A 45 1.93 16.32 -6.98
C VAL A 45 2.60 15.61 -8.16
N PHE A 46 3.77 16.07 -8.58
CA PHE A 46 4.55 15.41 -9.63
C PHE A 46 4.93 13.98 -9.25
N VAL A 47 5.46 13.76 -8.04
CA VAL A 47 5.81 12.41 -7.57
C VAL A 47 4.57 11.51 -7.45
N VAL A 48 3.43 12.04 -6.98
CA VAL A 48 2.15 11.30 -6.95
C VAL A 48 1.75 10.88 -8.37
N PHE A 49 1.76 11.82 -9.30
CA PHE A 49 1.37 11.56 -10.68
C PHE A 49 2.27 10.49 -11.30
N VAL A 50 3.59 10.69 -11.28
CA VAL A 50 4.55 9.72 -11.82
C VAL A 50 4.38 8.36 -11.15
N GLY A 51 4.34 8.30 -9.82
CA GLY A 51 4.24 7.05 -9.07
C GLY A 51 2.95 6.27 -9.33
N LYS A 52 1.82 6.94 -9.57
CA LYS A 52 0.53 6.28 -9.85
C LYS A 52 0.41 5.78 -11.30
N PHE A 53 1.06 6.45 -12.24
CA PHE A 53 1.07 6.04 -13.65
C PHE A 53 2.03 4.89 -13.96
N LEU A 54 2.96 4.58 -13.05
CA LEU A 54 3.80 3.38 -13.20
C LEU A 54 2.94 2.11 -13.09
N PRO A 55 3.04 1.17 -14.05
CA PRO A 55 2.14 0.02 -14.13
C PRO A 55 2.43 -1.09 -13.11
N GLY A 56 3.38 -0.89 -12.19
CA GLY A 56 3.83 -1.91 -11.25
C GLY A 56 2.69 -2.49 -10.42
N TRP A 57 1.82 -1.64 -9.87
CA TRP A 57 0.68 -2.10 -9.07
C TRP A 57 -0.31 -2.93 -9.91
N ALA A 58 -0.64 -2.47 -11.12
CA ALA A 58 -1.58 -3.17 -12.00
C ALA A 58 -1.02 -4.51 -12.50
N ARG A 59 0.29 -4.55 -12.76
CA ARG A 59 0.99 -5.76 -13.20
C ARG A 59 1.00 -6.82 -12.10
N GLU A 60 1.42 -6.46 -10.89
CA GLU A 60 1.50 -7.40 -9.77
C GLU A 60 0.08 -7.90 -9.38
N THR A 61 -0.92 -7.02 -9.34
CA THR A 61 -2.32 -7.42 -9.12
C THR A 61 -2.83 -8.34 -10.23
N GLY A 62 -2.49 -8.06 -11.49
CA GLY A 62 -2.92 -8.87 -12.63
C GLY A 62 -2.31 -10.28 -12.61
N ILE A 63 -1.02 -10.38 -12.30
CA ILE A 63 -0.33 -11.67 -12.16
C ILE A 63 -0.91 -12.47 -10.98
N ALA A 64 -1.12 -11.83 -9.84
CA ALA A 64 -1.75 -12.48 -8.69
C ALA A 64 -3.17 -12.99 -9.00
N LEU A 65 -3.96 -12.20 -9.74
CA LEU A 65 -5.30 -12.60 -10.17
C LEU A 65 -5.26 -13.79 -11.14
N ARG A 66 -4.33 -13.79 -12.10
CA ARG A 66 -4.10 -14.93 -13.01
C ARG A 66 -3.81 -16.18 -12.20
N ASP A 67 -2.84 -16.10 -11.29
CA ASP A 67 -2.36 -17.24 -10.53
C ASP A 67 -3.44 -17.78 -9.58
N LEU A 68 -4.34 -16.92 -9.10
CA LEU A 68 -5.49 -17.32 -8.30
C LEU A 68 -6.53 -18.11 -9.12
N ILE A 69 -6.77 -17.73 -10.38
CA ILE A 69 -7.79 -18.36 -11.24
C ILE A 69 -7.28 -19.63 -11.92
N TYR A 70 -6.04 -19.60 -12.41
CA TYR A 70 -5.47 -20.64 -13.26
C TYR A 70 -4.31 -21.40 -12.63
N GLY A 71 -3.87 -21.01 -11.44
CA GLY A 71 -2.71 -21.56 -10.76
C GLY A 71 -1.38 -20.89 -11.16
N PRO A 72 -0.33 -21.08 -10.34
CA PRO A 72 1.00 -20.56 -10.63
C PRO A 72 1.56 -21.12 -11.95
N GLY A 73 2.26 -20.27 -12.72
CA GLY A 73 2.97 -20.71 -13.93
C GLY A 73 2.11 -20.81 -15.19
N HIS A 74 0.89 -20.29 -15.18
CA HIS A 74 0.03 -20.27 -16.36
C HIS A 74 0.61 -19.41 -17.51
N ASP A 75 0.63 -19.97 -18.73
CA ASP A 75 1.25 -19.40 -19.94
C ASP A 75 0.57 -18.15 -20.53
N SER A 76 -0.52 -17.67 -19.93
CA SER A 76 -1.17 -16.46 -20.42
C SER A 76 -0.25 -15.23 -20.30
N PRO A 77 -0.27 -14.32 -21.30
CA PRO A 77 0.64 -13.19 -21.34
C PRO A 77 0.40 -12.21 -20.18
N PRO A 78 1.42 -11.83 -19.38
CA PRO A 78 1.25 -10.97 -18.22
C PRO A 78 0.64 -9.58 -18.51
N TRP A 79 0.87 -9.06 -19.73
CA TRP A 79 0.34 -7.74 -20.12
C TRP A 79 -1.19 -7.75 -20.24
N MET A 80 -1.80 -8.88 -20.62
CA MET A 80 -3.25 -9.01 -20.75
C MET A 80 -3.94 -8.82 -19.40
N TRP A 81 -3.41 -9.46 -18.36
CA TRP A 81 -3.91 -9.33 -17.00
C TRP A 81 -3.69 -7.94 -16.42
N THR A 82 -2.55 -7.32 -16.75
CA THR A 82 -2.29 -5.91 -16.41
C THR A 82 -3.36 -5.00 -17.04
N ALA A 83 -3.71 -5.22 -18.30
CA ALA A 83 -4.73 -4.45 -19.02
C ALA A 83 -6.14 -4.67 -18.42
N ILE A 84 -6.48 -5.89 -18.03
CA ILE A 84 -7.74 -6.20 -17.34
C ILE A 84 -7.85 -5.41 -16.04
N VAL A 85 -6.79 -5.36 -15.23
CA VAL A 85 -6.79 -4.60 -13.97
C VAL A 85 -6.98 -3.10 -14.24
N PHE A 86 -6.29 -2.53 -15.24
CA PHE A 86 -6.51 -1.13 -15.64
C PHE A 86 -7.94 -0.88 -16.12
N ALA A 87 -8.51 -1.78 -16.91
CA ALA A 87 -9.90 -1.66 -17.39
C ALA A 87 -10.89 -1.69 -16.22
N LEU A 88 -10.70 -2.55 -15.23
CA LEU A 88 -11.52 -2.61 -14.03
C LEU A 88 -11.42 -1.32 -13.20
N VAL A 89 -10.20 -0.81 -12.99
CA VAL A 89 -9.99 0.47 -12.27
C VAL A 89 -10.64 1.63 -13.02
N ALA A 90 -10.49 1.69 -14.35
CA ALA A 90 -11.15 2.71 -15.16
C ALA A 90 -12.68 2.60 -15.07
N ALA A 91 -13.24 1.39 -15.14
CA ALA A 91 -14.68 1.16 -15.00
C ALA A 91 -15.20 1.61 -13.63
N ILE A 92 -14.45 1.38 -12.54
CA ILE A 92 -14.81 1.84 -11.19
C ILE A 92 -14.73 3.37 -11.10
N LEU A 93 -13.67 3.97 -11.65
CA LEU A 93 -13.42 5.41 -11.56
C LEU A 93 -14.42 6.23 -12.38
N PHE A 94 -14.84 5.73 -13.54
CA PHE A 94 -15.71 6.44 -14.49
C PHE A 94 -17.16 5.92 -14.54
N GLY A 95 -17.49 4.84 -13.80
CA GLY A 95 -18.80 4.20 -13.86
C GLY A 95 -19.88 4.83 -12.97
N PRO A 96 -19.98 4.49 -11.66
CA PRO A 96 -21.13 4.90 -10.82
C PRO A 96 -20.93 6.22 -10.07
N LYS A 97 -21.98 7.05 -9.94
CA LYS A 97 -21.97 8.35 -9.22
C LYS A 97 -21.77 8.27 -7.70
N VAL A 98 -22.00 7.10 -7.09
CA VAL A 98 -21.94 6.91 -5.63
C VAL A 98 -20.64 6.19 -5.25
N ILE A 99 -19.51 6.82 -5.57
CA ILE A 99 -18.19 6.19 -5.45
C ILE A 99 -17.83 5.97 -3.97
N TYR A 100 -18.11 6.93 -3.09
CA TYR A 100 -17.51 6.91 -1.76
C TYR A 100 -17.98 5.73 -0.88
N THR A 101 -19.29 5.57 -0.69
CA THR A 101 -19.83 4.48 0.15
C THR A 101 -19.56 3.11 -0.49
N ALA A 102 -19.57 3.02 -1.82
CA ALA A 102 -19.24 1.78 -2.53
C ALA A 102 -17.76 1.42 -2.37
N VAL A 103 -16.86 2.41 -2.49
CA VAL A 103 -15.41 2.24 -2.28
C VAL A 103 -15.12 1.89 -0.83
N GLU A 104 -15.73 2.57 0.15
CA GLU A 104 -15.54 2.27 1.57
C GLU A 104 -15.95 0.81 1.88
N ARG A 105 -17.12 0.38 1.40
CA ARG A 105 -17.58 -1.01 1.57
C ARG A 105 -16.69 -2.02 0.85
N CYS A 106 -16.23 -1.69 -0.36
CA CYS A 106 -15.30 -2.53 -1.12
C CYS A 106 -13.97 -2.69 -0.39
N ILE A 107 -13.39 -1.60 0.11
CA ILE A 107 -12.16 -1.62 0.92
C ILE A 107 -12.35 -2.46 2.18
N MET A 108 -13.47 -2.29 2.89
CA MET A 108 -13.77 -3.10 4.09
C MET A 108 -13.88 -4.59 3.75
N GLY A 109 -14.50 -4.94 2.62
CA GLY A 109 -14.54 -6.31 2.11
C GLY A 109 -13.15 -6.86 1.78
N LEU A 110 -12.31 -6.07 1.08
CA LEU A 110 -10.94 -6.45 0.77
C LEU A 110 -10.09 -6.65 2.03
N ILE A 111 -10.24 -5.78 3.04
CA ILE A 111 -9.58 -5.95 4.34
C ILE A 111 -10.01 -7.27 4.99
N ALA A 112 -11.31 -7.57 4.99
CA ALA A 112 -11.80 -8.83 5.56
C ALA A 112 -11.21 -10.05 4.84
N VAL A 113 -11.14 -10.02 3.50
CA VAL A 113 -10.53 -11.08 2.68
C VAL A 113 -9.04 -11.22 3.00
N ILE A 114 -8.29 -10.12 3.08
CA ILE A 114 -6.86 -10.13 3.39
C ILE A 114 -6.63 -10.70 4.80
N VAL A 115 -7.38 -10.24 5.80
CA VAL A 115 -7.26 -10.72 7.18
C VAL A 115 -7.60 -12.21 7.28
N ALA A 116 -8.70 -12.64 6.67
CA ALA A 116 -9.08 -14.05 6.64
C ALA A 116 -8.02 -14.91 5.93
N GLY A 117 -7.50 -14.44 4.80
CA GLY A 117 -6.41 -15.11 4.08
C GLY A 117 -5.13 -15.22 4.90
N LEU A 118 -4.75 -14.17 5.65
CA LEU A 118 -3.59 -14.21 6.54
C LEU A 118 -3.80 -15.20 7.70
N VAL A 119 -4.99 -15.24 8.30
CA VAL A 119 -5.31 -16.23 9.35
C VAL A 119 -5.23 -17.65 8.78
N TYR A 120 -5.76 -17.86 7.57
CA TYR A 120 -5.68 -19.15 6.89
C TYR A 120 -4.22 -19.58 6.64
N VAL A 121 -3.37 -18.68 6.13
CA VAL A 121 -1.94 -18.97 5.93
C VAL A 121 -1.26 -19.31 7.27
N VAL A 122 -1.51 -18.54 8.33
CA VAL A 122 -0.96 -18.85 9.66
C VAL A 122 -1.46 -20.20 10.18
N TRP A 123 -2.70 -20.58 9.88
CA TRP A 123 -3.23 -21.88 10.26
C TRP A 123 -2.57 -23.05 9.52
N GLU A 124 -2.36 -22.92 8.21
CA GLU A 124 -1.78 -23.98 7.37
C GLU A 124 -0.29 -24.20 7.59
N ILE A 125 0.50 -23.12 7.68
CA ILE A 125 1.97 -23.20 7.70
C ILE A 125 2.61 -22.62 8.97
N GLY A 126 1.83 -22.04 9.87
CA GLY A 126 2.35 -21.40 11.08
C GLY A 126 2.95 -22.41 12.05
N SER A 127 4.15 -22.10 12.55
CA SER A 127 4.80 -22.86 13.61
C SER A 127 5.43 -21.94 14.65
N VAL A 128 5.67 -22.47 15.85
CA VAL A 128 6.35 -21.73 16.93
C VAL A 128 7.76 -21.31 16.51
N GLU A 129 8.45 -22.13 15.71
CA GLU A 129 9.79 -21.81 15.24
C GLU A 129 9.79 -20.67 14.23
N ILE A 130 8.90 -20.73 13.22
CA ILE A 130 8.70 -19.63 12.26
C ILE A 130 8.38 -18.33 13.01
N PHE A 131 7.48 -18.39 14.00
CA PHE A 131 7.15 -17.21 14.80
C PHE A 131 8.37 -16.64 15.54
N ARG A 132 9.21 -17.49 16.14
CA ARG A 132 10.45 -17.07 16.81
C ARG A 132 11.45 -16.45 15.84
N GLU A 133 11.62 -17.02 14.66
CA GLU A 133 12.48 -16.47 13.62
C GLU A 133 11.99 -15.12 13.11
N MET A 134 10.68 -14.99 12.87
CA MET A 134 10.06 -13.71 12.51
C MET A 134 10.31 -12.66 13.59
N TRP A 135 10.14 -13.02 14.86
CA TRP A 135 10.39 -12.12 15.99
C TRP A 135 11.86 -11.70 16.09
N ARG A 136 12.80 -12.66 15.93
CA ARG A 136 14.23 -12.38 15.82
C ARG A 136 14.52 -11.39 14.68
N GLY A 137 13.90 -11.59 13.53
CA GLY A 137 14.03 -10.71 12.36
C GLY A 137 13.43 -9.32 12.52
N VAL A 138 12.57 -9.09 13.51
CA VAL A 138 12.05 -7.76 13.90
C VAL A 138 13.04 -7.05 14.84
N ILE A 139 13.61 -7.76 15.82
CA ILE A 139 14.54 -7.16 16.80
C ILE A 139 15.96 -7.02 16.29
N SER A 140 16.36 -7.75 15.23
CA SER A 140 17.67 -7.67 14.59
C SER A 140 17.82 -6.42 13.70
N VAL A 141 17.60 -5.24 14.28
CA VAL A 141 17.60 -3.95 13.57
C VAL A 141 18.99 -3.68 12.97
N PHE A 142 19.03 -3.22 11.71
CA PHE A 142 20.27 -2.99 10.94
C PHE A 142 21.15 -4.24 10.76
N SER A 143 20.62 -5.44 11.03
CA SER A 143 21.27 -6.68 10.61
C SER A 143 20.91 -6.96 9.15
N PHE A 144 21.92 -7.21 8.34
CA PHE A 144 21.78 -7.59 6.94
C PHE A 144 22.35 -8.99 6.75
N PRO A 145 21.69 -9.84 5.95
CA PRO A 145 22.31 -11.09 5.53
C PRO A 145 23.44 -10.81 4.52
N ASP A 146 24.33 -11.77 4.35
CA ASP A 146 25.30 -11.75 3.25
C ASP A 146 24.57 -11.99 1.93
N PHE A 147 24.52 -10.97 1.09
CA PHE A 147 23.83 -11.04 -0.20
C PHE A 147 24.76 -11.59 -1.30
N PRO A 148 24.22 -12.35 -2.29
CA PRO A 148 22.83 -12.80 -2.42
C PRO A 148 22.49 -13.97 -1.47
N VAL A 149 21.22 -14.04 -1.05
CA VAL A 149 20.70 -15.15 -0.23
C VAL A 149 19.94 -16.13 -1.11
N ASP A 150 20.35 -17.39 -1.12
CA ASP A 150 19.65 -18.45 -1.85
C ASP A 150 18.31 -18.79 -1.19
N VAL A 151 17.25 -18.78 -1.98
CA VAL A 151 15.91 -19.23 -1.59
C VAL A 151 15.74 -20.64 -2.10
N LEU A 152 15.73 -21.59 -1.18
CA LEU A 152 15.65 -23.02 -1.50
C LEU A 152 14.21 -23.44 -1.80
N ALA A 153 14.04 -24.37 -2.72
CA ALA A 153 12.82 -25.15 -2.89
C ALA A 153 12.78 -26.31 -1.86
N ASP A 154 11.63 -26.98 -1.76
CA ASP A 154 11.43 -28.10 -0.84
C ASP A 154 12.38 -29.29 -1.14
N ASP A 155 12.91 -29.37 -2.36
CA ASP A 155 13.89 -30.36 -2.80
C ASP A 155 15.36 -29.97 -2.52
N GLY A 156 15.59 -28.81 -1.90
CA GLY A 156 16.91 -28.28 -1.58
C GLY A 156 17.62 -27.59 -2.75
N THR A 157 17.01 -27.49 -3.92
CA THR A 157 17.57 -26.74 -5.05
C THR A 157 17.36 -25.23 -4.87
N VAL A 158 18.24 -24.41 -5.45
CA VAL A 158 18.08 -22.95 -5.43
C VAL A 158 16.96 -22.57 -6.40
N ARG A 159 15.82 -22.17 -5.84
CA ARG A 159 14.65 -21.72 -6.61
C ARG A 159 14.79 -20.28 -7.07
N ASP A 160 15.35 -19.44 -6.20
CA ASP A 160 15.45 -18.00 -6.40
C ASP A 160 16.60 -17.43 -5.57
N GLN A 161 17.01 -16.19 -5.87
CA GLN A 161 18.04 -15.48 -5.10
C GLN A 161 17.53 -14.11 -4.66
N LEU A 162 17.56 -13.88 -3.34
CA LEU A 162 17.32 -12.57 -2.78
C LEU A 162 18.60 -11.73 -2.91
N THR A 163 18.63 -10.90 -3.94
CA THR A 163 19.71 -9.92 -4.16
C THR A 163 19.51 -8.68 -3.29
N PHE A 164 20.58 -7.92 -3.06
CA PHE A 164 20.51 -6.63 -2.36
C PHE A 164 19.49 -5.67 -3.01
N ASN A 165 19.43 -5.63 -4.34
CA ASN A 165 18.49 -4.77 -5.07
C ASN A 165 17.02 -5.12 -4.78
N ARG A 166 16.70 -6.42 -4.71
CA ARG A 166 15.36 -6.89 -4.36
C ARG A 166 15.02 -6.60 -2.91
N PHE A 167 15.98 -6.82 -2.01
CA PHE A 167 15.83 -6.45 -0.60
C PHE A 167 15.58 -4.94 -0.45
N PHE A 168 16.38 -4.10 -1.09
CA PHE A 168 16.23 -2.64 -1.07
C PHE A 168 14.85 -2.22 -1.62
N GLY A 169 14.43 -2.81 -2.75
CA GLY A 169 13.09 -2.62 -3.29
C GLY A 169 12.00 -2.99 -2.27
N ALA A 170 12.11 -4.14 -1.62
CA ALA A 170 11.16 -4.57 -0.58
C ALA A 170 11.13 -3.61 0.62
N VAL A 171 12.27 -3.05 1.03
CA VAL A 171 12.33 -2.02 2.09
C VAL A 171 11.59 -0.75 1.66
N VAL A 172 11.82 -0.28 0.44
CA VAL A 172 11.12 0.90 -0.13
C VAL A 172 9.62 0.65 -0.20
N PHE A 173 9.18 -0.53 -0.63
CA PHE A 173 7.75 -0.89 -0.72
C PHE A 173 7.09 -1.12 0.64
N ALA A 174 7.79 -1.71 1.61
CA ALA A 174 7.28 -1.84 2.98
C ALA A 174 7.03 -0.46 3.63
N GLY A 175 7.79 0.55 3.22
CA GLY A 175 7.61 1.95 3.63
C GLY A 175 6.64 2.77 2.77
N ALA A 176 6.00 2.21 1.73
CA ALA A 176 5.27 2.94 0.70
C ALA A 176 3.89 3.52 1.11
N GLY A 177 3.75 4.01 2.34
CA GLY A 177 2.59 4.77 2.81
C GLY A 177 2.67 6.28 2.57
N GLY A 178 3.87 6.83 2.29
CA GLY A 178 4.17 8.27 2.36
C GLY A 178 3.13 9.23 1.77
N LEU A 179 2.87 9.15 0.46
CA LEU A 179 1.92 10.05 -0.21
C LEU A 179 0.46 9.66 0.02
N GLY A 180 0.20 8.36 0.25
CA GLY A 180 -1.12 7.83 0.58
C GLY A 180 -1.65 8.41 1.91
N ASN A 181 -0.75 8.57 2.87
CA ASN A 181 -1.02 9.10 4.20
C ASN A 181 -1.56 10.54 4.17
N LEU A 182 -1.16 11.35 3.19
CA LEU A 182 -1.67 12.71 3.03
C LEU A 182 -3.18 12.73 2.75
N TYR A 183 -3.72 11.65 2.15
CA TYR A 183 -5.15 11.55 1.89
C TYR A 183 -5.99 11.32 3.15
N TYR A 184 -5.37 10.91 4.26
CA TYR A 184 -6.04 10.74 5.54
C TYR A 184 -6.72 12.04 6.02
N ALA A 185 -6.12 13.20 5.73
CA ALA A 185 -6.72 14.49 6.05
C ALA A 185 -8.05 14.72 5.32
N TYR A 186 -8.18 14.28 4.06
CA TYR A 186 -9.44 14.39 3.31
C TYR A 186 -10.51 13.47 3.88
N TYR A 187 -10.13 12.23 4.25
CA TYR A 187 -11.04 11.30 4.91
C TYR A 187 -11.63 11.89 6.21
N LEU A 188 -10.78 12.46 7.08
CA LEU A 188 -11.24 13.09 8.33
C LEU A 188 -12.16 14.28 8.08
N ARG A 189 -11.85 15.10 7.07
CA ARG A 189 -12.69 16.23 6.67
C ARG A 189 -14.06 15.78 6.17
N GLU A 190 -14.11 14.77 5.31
CA GLU A 190 -15.37 14.25 4.76
C GLU A 190 -16.25 13.58 5.80
N LYS A 191 -15.65 12.97 6.84
CA LYS A 191 -16.36 12.45 8.01
C LYS A 191 -16.76 13.55 9.01
N ASN A 192 -16.54 14.83 8.68
CA ASN A 192 -16.84 16.00 9.53
C ASN A 192 -16.15 15.94 10.90
N VAL A 193 -14.93 15.41 10.97
CA VAL A 193 -14.18 15.32 12.23
C VAL A 193 -13.52 16.66 12.55
N GLY A 194 -13.70 17.16 13.77
CA GLY A 194 -13.09 18.41 14.23
C GLY A 194 -13.49 19.62 13.38
N MET A 195 -12.51 20.42 12.98
CA MET A 195 -12.72 21.57 12.11
C MET A 195 -13.14 21.20 10.68
N GLY A 196 -13.02 19.93 10.29
CA GLY A 196 -13.55 19.41 9.02
C GLY A 196 -15.05 19.68 8.83
N ALA A 197 -15.84 19.65 9.92
CA ALA A 197 -17.27 19.96 9.89
C ALA A 197 -17.61 21.40 9.46
N ARG A 198 -16.63 22.32 9.52
CA ARG A 198 -16.81 23.73 9.15
C ARG A 198 -16.32 24.04 7.73
N ILE A 199 -15.72 23.06 7.06
CA ILE A 199 -15.18 23.24 5.72
C ILE A 199 -16.14 22.61 4.71
N PRO A 200 -16.45 23.28 3.58
CA PRO A 200 -17.32 22.71 2.55
C PRO A 200 -16.85 21.32 2.13
N SER A 201 -17.78 20.37 1.98
CA SER A 201 -17.45 19.05 1.45
C SER A 201 -16.98 19.16 0.00
N LEU A 202 -16.05 18.30 -0.39
CA LEU A 202 -15.67 18.15 -1.79
C LEU A 202 -16.82 17.40 -2.48
N MET A 203 -17.75 18.15 -3.08
CA MET A 203 -18.75 17.54 -3.94
C MET A 203 -18.07 17.16 -5.26
N SER A 204 -18.38 15.96 -5.78
CA SER A 204 -18.07 15.60 -7.16
C SER A 204 -18.60 16.71 -8.07
N ALA A 205 -17.81 17.12 -9.06
CA ALA A 205 -18.20 18.15 -10.01
C ALA A 205 -19.23 17.60 -11.02
N VAL A 206 -20.45 17.30 -10.56
CA VAL A 206 -21.68 17.15 -11.35
C VAL A 206 -22.88 17.48 -10.46
#